data_AF-A0A367EFW1-F1
#
_entry.id   AF-A0A367EFW1-F1
#
_cell.length_a   1.000
_cell.length_b   1.000
_cell.length_c   1.000
_cell.angle_alpha   90.00
_cell.angle_beta   90.00
_cell.angle_gamma   90.00
#
_symmetry.space_group_name_H-M   'P 1'
#
loop_
_entity.id
_entity.type
_entity.pdbx_description
1 polymer ?
#
loop_
_entity_poly.entity_id
_entity_poly.type
_entity_poly.pdbx_seq_one_letter_code
_entity_poly.pdbx_strand_id
1 'polypeptide(L)'
;MGKRGVITDYAGEELYPGDLVCYAARQGNRVRMSDAVVVKVTTRLEGGRLRPMLKVQPTGTESGFTKRRSMRQEWISAEHVRLVTADVTNDDE
;
A
#
# COMPACT_ATOMS: atom_id res chain seq x y z
N MET A 1 -5.15 -11.09 16.60
CA MET A 1 -6.34 -11.91 16.23
C MET A 1 -7.09 -11.13 15.17
N GLY A 2 -6.96 -11.47 13.89
CA GLY A 2 -7.60 -10.70 12.81
C GLY A 2 -9.12 -10.82 12.90
N LYS A 3 -9.83 -9.69 12.92
CA LYS A 3 -11.31 -9.69 12.83
C LYS A 3 -11.73 -10.24 11.46
N ARG A 4 -12.86 -10.95 11.38
CA ARG A 4 -13.37 -11.41 10.07
C ARG A 4 -13.73 -10.19 9.22
N GLY A 5 -13.14 -10.08 8.03
CA GLY A 5 -13.47 -9.05 7.02
C GLY A 5 -12.52 -7.86 6.94
N VAL A 6 -11.47 -7.79 7.77
CA VAL A 6 -10.42 -6.78 7.61
C VAL A 6 -9.35 -7.25 6.64
N ILE A 7 -8.79 -6.31 5.88
CA ILE A 7 -7.59 -6.54 5.08
C ILE A 7 -6.40 -6.23 5.96
N THR A 8 -5.44 -7.15 6.03
CA THR A 8 -4.21 -6.99 6.80
C THR A 8 -3.00 -6.90 5.89
N ASP A 9 -1.94 -6.31 6.42
CA ASP A 9 -0.60 -6.40 5.88
C ASP A 9 -0.04 -7.84 6.07
N TYR A 10 1.19 -8.10 5.58
CA TYR A 10 1.76 -9.44 5.69
C TYR A 10 2.12 -9.85 7.14
N ALA A 11 2.26 -8.88 8.05
CA ALA A 11 2.56 -9.12 9.46
C ALA A 11 1.28 -9.29 10.31
N GLY A 12 0.11 -9.12 9.70
CA GLY A 12 -1.19 -9.25 10.35
C GLY A 12 -1.74 -7.94 10.94
N GLU A 13 -1.13 -6.80 10.63
CA GLU A 13 -1.66 -5.48 11.01
C GLU A 13 -2.83 -5.12 10.11
N GLU A 14 -3.89 -4.57 10.70
CA GLU A 14 -5.07 -4.12 9.95
C GLU A 14 -4.74 -2.87 9.14
N LEU A 15 -5.24 -2.80 7.90
CA LEU A 15 -5.00 -1.68 6.99
C LEU A 15 -6.27 -0.86 6.76
N TYR A 16 -6.13 0.45 6.85
CA TYR A 16 -7.19 1.44 6.72
C TYR A 16 -6.78 2.59 5.79
N PRO A 17 -7.74 3.32 5.20
CA PRO A 17 -7.44 4.61 4.58
C PRO A 17 -6.76 5.54 5.58
N GLY A 18 -5.73 6.27 5.13
CA GLY A 18 -4.89 7.14 5.97
C GLY A 18 -3.57 6.51 6.38
N ASP A 19 -3.44 5.18 6.35
CA ASP A 19 -2.21 4.50 6.76
C ASP A 19 -1.05 4.77 5.80
N LEU A 20 0.14 4.96 6.37
CA LEU A 20 1.40 4.94 5.64
C LEU A 20 1.88 3.50 5.49
N VAL A 21 2.04 3.06 4.25
CA VAL A 21 2.49 1.71 3.93
C VAL A 21 3.72 1.73 3.04
N CYS A 22 4.52 0.67 3.16
CA CYS A 22 5.65 0.39 2.28
C CYS A 22 5.33 -0.81 1.40
N TYR A 23 5.58 -0.69 0.08
CA TYR A 23 5.31 -1.75 -0.88
C TYR A 23 6.40 -1.85 -1.95
N ALA A 24 6.52 -3.03 -2.54
CA ALA A 24 7.40 -3.26 -3.68
C ALA A 24 6.80 -2.66 -4.96
N ALA A 25 7.43 -1.61 -5.49
CA ALA A 25 7.10 -0.99 -6.77
C ALA A 25 8.07 -1.48 -7.86
N ARG A 26 7.53 -2.01 -8.97
CA ARG A 26 8.35 -2.48 -10.10
C ARG A 26 8.74 -1.33 -11.02
N GLN A 27 10.03 -1.24 -11.34
CA GLN A 27 10.58 -0.30 -12.33
C GLN A 27 11.37 -1.09 -13.38
N GLY A 28 10.70 -1.50 -14.46
CA GLY A 28 11.29 -2.39 -15.46
C GLY A 28 11.71 -3.73 -14.85
N ASN A 29 13.01 -4.05 -14.91
CA ASN A 29 13.58 -5.27 -14.31
C ASN A 29 14.06 -5.08 -12.87
N ARG A 30 13.81 -3.92 -12.25
CA ARG A 30 14.17 -3.63 -10.86
C ARG A 30 12.92 -3.55 -9.98
N VAL A 31 13.11 -3.78 -8.70
CA VAL A 31 12.12 -3.55 -7.64
C VAL A 31 12.72 -2.54 -6.67
N ARG A 32 11.89 -1.61 -6.19
CA ARG A 32 12.23 -0.68 -5.12
C ARG A 32 11.13 -0.71 -4.07
N MET A 33 11.49 -0.42 -2.83
CA MET A 33 10.50 -0.16 -1.80
C MET A 33 10.02 1.29 -1.95
N SER A 34 8.71 1.49 -1.93
CA SER A 34 8.08 2.79 -2.03
C SER A 34 7.11 2.97 -0.89
N ASP A 35 7.12 4.16 -0.30
CA ASP A 35 6.12 4.55 0.68
C ASP A 35 4.93 5.20 -0.02
N ALA A 36 3.74 4.94 0.50
CA ALA A 36 2.49 5.50 0.01
C ALA A 36 1.43 5.56 1.11
N VAL A 37 0.53 6.54 1.00
CA VAL A 37 -0.65 6.64 1.86
C VAL A 37 -1.78 5.81 1.25
N VAL A 38 -2.46 5.02 2.07
CA VAL A 38 -3.64 4.25 1.65
C VAL A 38 -4.82 5.20 1.47
N VAL A 39 -5.39 5.21 0.27
CA VAL A 39 -6.58 6.01 -0.07
C VAL A 39 -7.85 5.18 0.04
N LYS A 40 -7.77 3.89 -0.29
CA LYS A 40 -8.92 2.98 -0.25
C LYS A 40 -8.49 1.54 -0.02
N VAL A 41 -9.24 0.83 0.81
CA VAL A 41 -9.09 -0.60 1.10
C VAL A 41 -10.30 -1.33 0.53
N THR A 42 -10.09 -2.38 -0.26
CA THR A 42 -11.20 -3.14 -0.88
C THR A 42 -10.76 -4.53 -1.34
N THR A 43 -11.71 -5.40 -1.66
CA THR A 43 -11.44 -6.64 -2.39
C THR A 43 -11.87 -6.49 -3.84
N ARG A 44 -11.11 -7.10 -4.77
CA ARG A 44 -11.44 -7.11 -6.20
C ARG A 44 -11.32 -8.51 -6.76
N LEU A 45 -12.18 -8.83 -7.73
CA LEU A 45 -12.05 -10.05 -8.50
C LEU A 45 -10.97 -9.84 -9.58
N GLU A 46 -9.82 -10.50 -9.44
CA GLU A 46 -8.69 -10.40 -10.36
C GLU A 46 -8.18 -11.81 -10.70
N GLY A 47 -8.13 -12.14 -11.99
CA GLY A 47 -7.74 -13.49 -12.43
C GLY A 47 -8.63 -14.60 -11.88
N GLY A 48 -9.93 -14.33 -11.68
CA GLY A 48 -10.90 -15.30 -11.15
C GLY A 48 -10.87 -15.51 -9.64
N ARG A 49 -10.05 -14.77 -8.89
CA ARG A 49 -9.96 -14.86 -7.43
C ARG A 49 -10.18 -13.49 -6.78
N LEU A 50 -10.87 -13.47 -5.65
CA LEU A 50 -10.94 -12.27 -4.80
C LEU A 50 -9.56 -12.01 -4.19
N ARG A 51 -8.99 -10.84 -4.47
CA ARG A 51 -7.73 -10.36 -3.91
C ARG A 51 -7.95 -9.11 -3.06
N PRO A 52 -7.25 -8.99 -1.92
CA PRO A 52 -7.23 -7.76 -1.14
C PRO A 52 -6.39 -6.71 -1.87
N MET A 53 -6.98 -5.55 -2.14
CA MET A 53 -6.39 -4.49 -2.94
C MET A 53 -6.43 -3.16 -2.20
N LEU A 54 -5.37 -2.39 -2.35
CA LEU A 54 -5.23 -1.05 -1.82
C LEU A 54 -5.10 -0.06 -2.98
N LYS A 55 -5.87 1.03 -2.93
CA LYS A 55 -5.57 2.21 -3.73
C LYS A 55 -4.62 3.06 -2.91
N VAL A 56 -3.45 3.37 -3.45
CA VAL A 56 -2.42 4.11 -2.72
C VAL A 56 -1.99 5.37 -3.45
N GLN A 57 -1.60 6.39 -2.69
CA GLN A 57 -0.98 7.62 -3.16
C GLN A 57 0.50 7.61 -2.76
N PRO A 58 1.44 7.40 -3.70
CA PRO A 58 2.87 7.44 -3.41
C PRO A 58 3.27 8.75 -2.73
N THR A 59 4.17 8.68 -1.74
CA THR A 59 4.74 9.86 -1.06
C THR A 59 5.97 10.42 -1.78
N GLY A 60 6.64 9.57 -2.56
CA GLY A 60 7.88 9.90 -3.27
C GLY A 60 9.13 9.46 -2.51
N THR A 61 8.97 8.99 -1.28
CA THR A 61 10.01 8.30 -0.51
C THR A 61 10.15 6.88 -1.04
N GLU A 62 11.34 6.56 -1.55
CA GLU A 62 11.63 5.27 -2.15
C GLU A 62 13.08 4.85 -1.87
N SER A 63 13.34 3.55 -1.80
CA SER A 63 14.69 3.00 -1.52
C SER A 63 15.65 3.09 -2.71
N GLY A 64 15.22 3.60 -3.86
CA GLY A 64 15.98 3.60 -5.11
C GLY A 64 16.81 4.87 -5.33
N PHE A 65 17.90 4.75 -6.09
CA PHE A 65 18.77 5.87 -6.46
C PHE A 65 18.13 6.89 -7.43
N THR A 66 17.05 6.50 -8.11
CA THR A 66 16.36 7.35 -9.08
C THR A 66 14.96 7.62 -8.58
N LYS A 67 14.60 8.91 -8.55
CA LYS A 67 13.25 9.35 -8.19
C LYS A 67 12.20 8.75 -9.13
N ARG A 68 11.04 8.42 -8.58
CA ARG A 68 9.82 8.09 -9.31
C ARG A 68 9.49 9.16 -10.36
N ARG A 69 9.04 8.73 -11.54
CA ARG A 69 8.62 9.64 -12.62
C ARG A 69 7.19 10.17 -12.47
N SER A 70 6.31 9.42 -11.79
CA SER A 70 4.89 9.76 -11.68
C SER A 70 4.35 9.45 -10.29
N MET A 71 3.63 10.39 -9.69
CA MET A 71 2.96 10.26 -8.40
C MET A 71 1.50 9.84 -8.54
N ARG A 72 1.14 9.18 -9.64
CA ARG A 72 -0.24 8.75 -9.87
C ARG A 72 -0.67 7.73 -8.81
N GLN A 73 -1.93 7.83 -8.39
CA GLN A 73 -2.53 6.78 -7.56
C GLN A 73 -2.52 5.44 -8.28
N GLU A 74 -2.22 4.39 -7.53
CA GLU A 74 -2.01 3.04 -8.05
C GLU A 74 -2.80 2.02 -7.23
N TRP A 75 -3.19 0.92 -7.87
CA TRP A 75 -3.77 -0.23 -7.20
C TRP A 75 -2.67 -1.26 -6.93
N ILE A 76 -2.55 -1.70 -5.69
CA ILE A 76 -1.57 -2.70 -5.26
C ILE A 76 -2.26 -3.82 -4.49
N SER A 77 -1.71 -5.03 -4.55
CA SER A 77 -2.14 -6.14 -3.69
C SER A 77 -1.67 -5.89 -2.26
N ALA A 78 -2.49 -6.21 -1.26
CA ALA A 78 -2.11 -6.14 0.15
C ALA A 78 -1.13 -7.27 0.57
N GLU A 79 -0.93 -8.29 -0.26
CA GLU A 79 -0.13 -9.49 0.06
C GLU A 79 1.35 -9.20 0.36
N HIS A 80 1.90 -8.12 -0.18
CA HIS A 80 3.31 -7.74 -0.04
C HIS A 80 3.49 -6.28 0.40
N VAL A 81 2.63 -5.87 1.34
CA VAL A 81 2.62 -4.52 1.92
C VAL A 81 2.96 -4.62 3.39
N ARG A 82 3.71 -3.63 3.90
CA ARG A 82 3.99 -3.45 5.32
C ARG A 82 3.38 -2.14 5.81
N LEU A 83 2.65 -2.19 6.91
CA LEU A 83 2.28 -0.97 7.65
C LEU A 83 3.53 -0.32 8.25
N VAL A 84 3.72 0.97 7.99
CA VAL A 84 4.81 1.78 8.56
C VAL A 84 4.29 2.60 9.73
N THR A 85 3.24 3.38 9.49
CA THR A 85 2.59 4.23 10.50
C THR A 85 1.10 4.22 10.23
N ALA A 86 0.28 4.03 11.27
CA ALA A 86 -1.16 4.13 11.17
C ALA A 86 -1.60 5.60 11.07
N ASP A 87 -2.60 5.86 10.23
CA ASP A 87 -3.31 7.14 10.12
C ASP A 87 -2.42 8.40 10.12
N VAL A 88 -1.61 8.57 9.06
CA VAL A 88 -0.72 9.74 8.93
C VAL A 88 -1.42 10.97 8.38
N THR A 89 -2.74 10.90 8.16
CA THR A 89 -3.53 12.01 7.59
C THR A 89 -4.19 12.89 8.64
N ASN A 90 -4.18 12.48 9.91
CA ASN A 90 -4.83 13.18 11.02
C ASN A 90 -3.86 13.92 11.97
N ASP A 91 -2.56 13.93 11.69
CA ASP A 91 -1.54 14.62 12.51
C ASP A 91 -1.46 16.16 12.26
N ASP A 92 -2.33 16.72 11.41
CA ASP A 92 -2.36 18.16 11.04
C ASP A 92 -3.43 19.00 11.81
N GLU A 93 -3.94 18.54 12.97
CA GLU A 93 -4.93 19.27 13.80
C GLU A 93 -4.36 19.86 15.11
#